data_AF-A0A651I1Y4-F1
#
_entry.id   AF-A0A651I1Y4-F1
#
_cell.length_a   1.000
_cell.length_b   1.000
_cell.length_c   1.000
_cell.angle_alpha   90.00
_cell.angle_beta   90.00
_cell.angle_gamma   90.00
#
_symmetry.space_group_name_H-M   'P 1'
#
loop_
_entity.id
_entity.type
_entity.pdbx_description
1 polymer ?
#
loop_
_entity_poly.entity_id
_entity_poly.type
_entity_poly.pdbx_seq_one_letter_code
_entity_poly.pdbx_strand_id
1 'polypeptide(L)' 'MLFGRESFKWMFIGLALIAAGLILMMGGSMPSPDVWDESLIYSHRRTTIAPFLILAGLILQFVAIFKK' A
#
# COMPACT_ATOMS: atom_id res chain seq x y z
N MET A 1 -5.29 25.96 13.44
CA MET A 1 -4.77 24.62 13.07
C MET A 1 -4.95 24.46 11.57
N LEU A 2 -3.89 24.16 10.83
CA LEU A 2 -3.90 24.12 9.35
C LEU A 2 -4.77 23.00 8.76
N PHE A 3 -5.14 21.99 9.57
CA PHE A 3 -5.96 20.86 9.16
C PHE A 3 -7.06 20.60 10.19
N GLY A 4 -8.29 20.37 9.72
CA GLY A 4 -9.43 19.99 10.57
C GLY A 4 -9.31 18.57 11.11
N ARG A 5 -10.00 18.26 12.21
CA ARG A 5 -10.04 16.90 12.81
C ARG A 5 -10.56 15.84 11.83
N GLU A 6 -11.40 16.26 10.89
CA GLU A 6 -11.88 15.46 9.76
C GLU A 6 -10.74 15.04 8.82
N SER A 7 -9.93 15.99 8.35
CA SER A 7 -8.81 15.75 7.43
C SER A 7 -7.78 14.80 8.04
N PHE A 8 -7.50 14.90 9.35
CA PHE A 8 -6.64 13.94 10.05
C PHE A 8 -7.16 12.50 10.00
N LYS A 9 -8.48 12.28 10.17
CA LYS A 9 -9.07 10.94 10.04
C LYS A 9 -8.80 10.35 8.64
N TRP A 10 -8.97 11.15 7.59
CA TRP A 10 -8.71 10.73 6.21
C TRP A 10 -7.22 10.46 5.95
N MET A 11 -6.32 11.27 6.53
CA MET A 11 -4.87 11.01 6.44
C MET A 11 -4.48 9.68 7.10
N PHE A 12 -5.05 9.33 8.26
CA PHE A 12 -4.78 8.04 8.89
C PHE A 12 -5.28 6.86 8.04
N ILE A 13 -6.44 7.00 7.41
CA ILE A 13 -6.96 5.97 6.49
C ILE A 13 -6.04 5.82 5.27
N GLY A 14 -5.59 6.92 4.67
CA GLY A 14 -4.66 6.89 3.56
C GLY A 14 -3.32 6.23 3.91
N LEU A 15 -2.82 6.51 5.12
CA LEU A 15 -1.60 5.89 5.63
C LEU A 15 -1.78 4.38 5.86
N ALA A 16 -2.92 3.97 6.41
CA ALA A 16 -3.25 2.55 6.60
C ALA A 16 -3.32 1.79 5.27
N LEU A 17 -3.86 2.40 4.21
CA LEU A 17 -3.89 1.80 2.86
C LEU A 17 -2.48 1.60 2.29
N ILE A 18 -1.61 2.60 2.43
CA ILE A 18 -0.21 2.51 2.00
C ILE A 18 0.51 1.40 2.79
N ALA A 19 0.36 1.39 4.10
CA ALA A 19 0.96 0.38 4.96
C ALA A 19 0.47 -1.03 4.60
N ALA A 20 -0.82 -1.21 4.36
CA ALA A 20 -1.38 -2.49 3.92
C ALA A 20 -0.81 -2.94 2.57
N GLY A 21 -0.68 -2.02 1.60
CA GLY A 21 -0.04 -2.30 0.32
C GLY A 21 1.41 -2.74 0.47
N LEU A 22 2.20 -2.04 1.29
CA LEU A 22 3.59 -2.43 1.59
C LEU A 22 3.68 -3.79 2.28
N ILE A 23 2.78 -4.08 3.23
CA ILE A 23 2.71 -5.38 3.91
C ILE A 23 2.43 -6.51 2.91
N LEU A 24 1.54 -6.29 1.93
CA LEU A 24 1.23 -7.30 0.92
C LEU A 24 2.41 -7.64 0.01
N MET A 25 3.36 -6.71 -0.17
CA MET A 25 4.61 -6.92 -0.91
C MET A 25 5.64 -7.75 -0.14
N MET A 26 5.50 -7.91 1.18
CA MET A 26 6.46 -8.67 1.98
C MET A 26 6.52 -10.16 1.59
N GLY A 27 7.74 -10.72 1.64
CA GLY A 27 8.09 -12.11 1.35
C GLY A 27 8.73 -12.29 -0.04
N GLY A 28 8.62 -13.49 -0.61
CA GLY A 28 9.17 -13.81 -1.96
C GLY A 28 10.58 -14.41 -1.89
N SER A 29 11.01 -14.76 -0.68
CA SER A 29 12.19 -15.58 -0.46
C SER A 29 11.96 -16.95 -1.07
N MET A 30 12.90 -17.36 -1.91
CA MET A 30 12.93 -18.70 -2.44
C MET A 30 13.41 -19.69 -1.36
N PRO A 31 12.78 -20.87 -1.21
CA PRO A 31 13.21 -21.88 -0.22
C PRO A 31 14.61 -22.45 -0.46
N SER A 32 15.12 -22.45 -1.70
CA SER A 32 16.48 -22.85 -2.03
C SER A 32 17.01 -22.10 -3.27
N PRO A 33 18.33 -21.93 -3.43
CA PRO A 33 18.92 -21.26 -4.61
C PRO A 33 18.69 -22.00 -5.93
N ASP A 34 18.46 -23.32 -5.86
CA ASP A 34 18.40 -24.22 -7.01
C ASP A 34 17.00 -24.36 -7.62
N VAL A 35 15.98 -23.80 -6.97
CA VAL A 35 14.58 -23.88 -7.40
C VAL A 35 14.07 -22.46 -7.63
N TRP A 36 13.35 -22.21 -8.73
CA TRP A 36 12.71 -20.93 -8.99
C TRP A 36 11.20 -21.09 -9.06
N ASP A 37 10.48 -20.45 -8.14
CA ASP A 37 9.02 -20.42 -8.09
C ASP A 37 8.55 -18.99 -8.36
N GLU A 38 8.18 -18.75 -9.62
CA GLU A 38 7.69 -17.47 -10.11
C GLU A 38 6.48 -16.97 -9.33
N SER A 39 5.67 -17.87 -8.77
CA SER A 39 4.45 -17.49 -8.05
C SER A 39 4.74 -16.74 -6.74
N LEU A 40 5.92 -16.96 -6.14
CA LEU A 40 6.33 -16.29 -4.89
C LEU A 40 6.63 -14.80 -5.11
N ILE A 41 7.09 -14.42 -6.30
CA ILE A 41 7.47 -13.06 -6.65
C ILE A 41 6.39 -12.40 -7.51
N TYR A 42 5.94 -13.07 -8.56
CA TYR A 42 4.99 -12.57 -9.55
C TYR A 42 3.52 -12.86 -9.21
N SER A 43 3.20 -13.16 -7.95
CA SER A 43 1.80 -13.31 -7.53
C SER A 43 0.96 -12.07 -7.88
N HIS A 44 -0.29 -12.31 -8.31
CA HIS A 44 -1.27 -11.25 -8.57
C HIS A 44 -1.44 -10.28 -7.39
N ARG A 45 -1.30 -10.79 -6.16
CA ARG A 45 -1.31 -10.01 -4.93
C ARG A 45 -0.22 -8.93 -4.91
N ARG A 46 0.99 -9.23 -5.35
CA ARG A 46 2.14 -8.32 -5.28
C ARG A 46 2.27 -7.44 -6.50
N THR A 47 1.98 -7.97 -7.68
CA THR A 47 2.13 -7.23 -8.94
C THR A 47 0.97 -6.25 -9.17
N THR A 48 -0.23 -6.57 -8.68
CA THR A 48 -1.44 -5.78 -8.97
C THR A 48 -2.06 -5.17 -7.73
N ILE A 49 -2.45 -6.01 -6.75
CA ILE A 49 -3.25 -5.55 -5.60
C ILE A 49 -2.44 -4.60 -4.70
N ALA A 50 -1.19 -4.96 -4.40
CA ALA A 50 -0.34 -4.17 -3.51
C ALA A 50 -0.04 -2.75 -4.07
N PRO A 51 0.44 -2.58 -5.33
CA PRO A 51 0.65 -1.26 -5.92
C PRO A 51 -0.64 -0.45 -5.99
N PHE A 52 -1.77 -1.08 -6.31
CA PHE A 52 -3.06 -0.40 -6.37
C PHE A 52 -3.48 0.18 -5.01
N LEU A 53 -3.28 -0.57 -3.92
CA LEU A 53 -3.57 -0.10 -2.56
C LEU A 53 -2.67 1.08 -2.16
N ILE A 54 -1.38 1.04 -2.53
CA ILE A 54 -0.46 2.15 -2.27
C ILE A 54 -0.91 3.40 -3.04
N LEU A 55 -1.24 3.27 -4.33
CA LEU A 55 -1.72 4.38 -5.15
C LEU A 55 -3.04 4.96 -4.61
N ALA A 56 -3.98 4.10 -4.22
CA ALA A 56 -5.24 4.53 -3.61
C ALA A 56 -5.00 5.30 -2.30
N GLY A 57 -4.08 4.82 -1.46
CA GLY A 57 -3.69 5.52 -0.24
C GLY A 57 -3.02 6.88 -0.50
N LEU A 58 -2.16 6.97 -1.51
CA LEU A 58 -1.53 8.23 -1.92
C LEU A 58 -2.55 9.24 -2.47
N ILE A 59 -3.50 8.80 -3.32
CA ILE A 59 -4.61 9.63 -3.80
C ILE A 59 -5.43 10.13 -2.62
N LEU A 60 -5.70 9.26 -1.64
CA LEU A 60 -6.46 9.65 -0.45
C LEU A 60 -5.71 10.68 0.40
N GLN A 61 -4.38 10.59 0.51
CA GLN A 61 -3.58 11.63 1.17
C GLN A 61 -3.67 12.97 0.45
N PHE A 62 -3.57 12.96 -0.89
CA PHE A 62 -3.79 14.16 -1.70
C PHE A 62 -5.15 14.78 -1.36
N VAL A 63 -6.23 14.00 -1.48
CA VAL A 63 -7.59 14.50 -1.19
C VAL A 63 -7.70 14.99 0.26
N ALA A 64 -7.18 14.26 1.23
CA ALA A 64 -7.26 14.61 2.65
C ALA A 64 -6.57 15.94 2.99
N ILE A 65 -5.41 16.22 2.38
CA ILE A 65 -4.64 17.44 2.59
C ILE A 65 -5.35 18.65 1.96
N PHE A 66 -5.91 18.48 0.76
CA PHE A 66 -6.63 19.54 0.06
C PHE A 66 -8.08 19.71 0.54
N LYS A 67 -8.60 18.76 1.34
CA LYS A 67 -9.93 18.83 1.94
C LYS A 67 -9.92 19.91 3.03
N LYS A 68 -10.55 21.04 2.71
CA LYS A 68 -10.70 22.21 3.58
C LYS A 68 -11.78 21.99 4.65
#